data_AF-A0A525VU37-F1
#
_entry.id   AF-A0A525VU37-F1
#
_cell.length_a   1.000
_cell.length_b   1.000
_cell.length_c   1.000
_cell.angle_alpha   90.00
_cell.angle_beta   90.00
_cell.angle_gamma   90.00
#
_symmetry.space_group_name_H-M   'P 1'
#
loop_
_entity.id
_entity.type
_entity.pdbx_description
1 polymer ?
#
loop_
_entity_poly.entity_id
_entity_poly.type
_entity_poly.pdbx_seq_one_letter_code
_entity_poly.pdbx_strand_id
1 'polypeptide(L)'
;MKKKQIAKVDPEIVAISEVHAALKDLEPDAQSRVLTYVAGKLKIAPATFETQQDLVERQREVELDSRTNEIASGGREQEGEGLEGISPVAKKWMARNGLKSKQLSTVFSLGVDEIDLVAKEVPGKKLKERMHSVFLLKGIAAYLGTGVARFTHEQMKEACLHYKAFDSTNFSLYFKSFSSEVSGSKDAGYTLTARGIANATEMVKTIC
;
A
#
# COMPACT_ATOMS: atom_id res chain seq x y z
N MET A 1 -28.33 20.66 -42.50
CA MET A 1 -27.48 19.44 -42.61
C MET A 1 -26.68 19.27 -41.32
N LYS A 2 -27.11 18.41 -40.39
CA LYS A 2 -26.39 18.14 -39.14
C LYS A 2 -25.46 16.94 -39.34
N LYS A 3 -24.15 17.17 -39.40
CA LYS A 3 -23.13 16.10 -39.41
C LYS A 3 -23.09 15.48 -38.01
N LYS A 4 -23.50 14.21 -37.92
CA LYS A 4 -23.47 13.40 -36.69
C LYS A 4 -22.00 13.08 -36.38
N GLN A 5 -21.44 13.69 -35.35
CA GLN A 5 -20.15 13.28 -34.80
C GLN A 5 -20.34 11.89 -34.18
N ILE A 6 -19.76 10.87 -34.81
CA ILE A 6 -19.64 9.54 -34.23
C ILE A 6 -18.44 9.62 -33.29
N ALA A 7 -18.70 9.53 -31.98
CA ALA A 7 -17.64 9.41 -30.98
C ALA A 7 -16.78 8.19 -31.33
N LYS A 8 -15.47 8.41 -31.53
CA LYS A 8 -14.52 7.32 -31.67
C LYS A 8 -14.53 6.54 -30.36
N VAL A 9 -15.12 5.36 -30.37
CA VAL A 9 -15.04 4.43 -29.24
C VAL A 9 -13.57 4.01 -29.10
N ASP A 10 -13.07 4.04 -27.87
CA ASP A 10 -11.69 3.67 -27.60
C ASP A 10 -11.43 2.22 -28.05
N PRO A 11 -10.38 1.97 -28.85
CA PRO A 11 -10.09 0.64 -29.38
C PRO A 11 -9.81 -0.38 -28.27
N GLU A 12 -9.34 0.09 -27.11
CA GLU A 12 -9.12 -0.73 -25.92
C GLU A 12 -10.44 -1.25 -25.33
N ILE A 13 -11.48 -0.40 -25.29
CA ILE A 13 -12.81 -0.79 -24.79
C ILE A 13 -13.45 -1.83 -25.72
N VAL A 14 -13.26 -1.67 -27.04
CA VAL A 14 -13.73 -2.65 -28.03
C VAL A 14 -13.03 -3.99 -27.80
N ALA A 15 -11.69 -3.99 -27.68
CA ALA A 15 -10.92 -5.21 -27.45
C ALA A 15 -11.31 -5.93 -26.15
N ILE A 16 -11.49 -5.19 -25.04
CA ILE A 16 -11.92 -5.76 -23.76
C ILE A 16 -13.33 -6.37 -23.87
N SER A 17 -14.24 -5.69 -24.57
CA SER A 17 -15.61 -6.17 -24.76
C SER A 17 -15.68 -7.46 -25.58
N GLU A 18 -14.82 -7.60 -26.60
CA GLU A 18 -14.73 -8.81 -27.41
C GLU A 18 -14.14 -9.98 -26.61
N VAL A 19 -13.09 -9.74 -25.82
CA VAL A 19 -12.50 -10.76 -24.94
C VAL A 19 -13.52 -11.22 -23.89
N HIS A 20 -14.24 -10.30 -23.27
CA HIS A 20 -15.30 -10.64 -22.32
C HIS A 20 -16.44 -11.43 -22.99
N ALA A 21 -16.88 -11.03 -24.19
CA ALA A 21 -17.91 -11.74 -24.93
C ALA A 21 -17.49 -13.16 -25.32
N ALA A 22 -16.20 -13.39 -25.59
CA ALA A 22 -15.66 -14.70 -25.90
C ALA A 22 -15.48 -15.60 -24.66
N LEU A 23 -15.30 -15.02 -23.48
CA LEU A 23 -15.04 -15.76 -22.24
C LEU A 23 -16.29 -16.02 -21.38
N LYS A 24 -17.34 -15.21 -21.52
CA LYS A 24 -18.52 -15.25 -20.62
C LYS A 24 -19.26 -16.60 -20.58
N ASP A 25 -19.23 -17.36 -21.68
CA ASP A 25 -19.97 -18.62 -21.81
C ASP A 25 -19.11 -19.84 -21.40
N LEU A 26 -17.85 -19.62 -21.00
CA LEU A 26 -16.96 -20.67 -20.51
C LEU A 26 -17.12 -20.86 -19.00
N GLU A 27 -16.91 -22.10 -18.55
CA GLU A 27 -16.76 -22.41 -17.13
C GLU A 27 -15.61 -21.62 -16.49
N PRO A 28 -15.71 -21.22 -15.20
CA PRO A 28 -14.71 -20.36 -14.54
C PRO A 28 -13.28 -20.91 -14.61
N ASP A 29 -13.13 -22.22 -14.51
CA ASP A 29 -11.83 -22.90 -14.62
C ASP A 29 -11.24 -22.79 -16.04
N ALA A 30 -12.09 -22.88 -17.07
CA ALA A 30 -11.69 -22.72 -18.46
C ALA A 30 -11.32 -21.26 -18.77
N GLN A 31 -12.04 -20.28 -18.21
CA GLN A 31 -11.69 -18.86 -18.30
C GLN A 31 -10.29 -18.60 -17.73
N SER A 32 -10.00 -19.14 -16.54
CA SER A 32 -8.70 -18.98 -15.87
C SER A 32 -7.54 -19.57 -16.69
N ARG A 33 -7.73 -20.76 -17.27
CA ARG A 33 -6.73 -21.40 -18.14
C ARG A 33 -6.44 -20.57 -19.40
N VAL A 34 -7.48 -20.02 -20.03
CA VAL A 34 -7.31 -19.17 -21.23
C VAL A 34 -6.57 -17.88 -20.88
N LEU A 35 -6.94 -17.20 -19.79
CA LEU A 35 -6.25 -16.00 -19.34
C LEU A 35 -4.78 -16.26 -19.01
N THR A 36 -4.48 -17.37 -18.33
CA THR A 36 -3.10 -17.78 -18.01
C THR A 36 -2.29 -18.05 -19.28
N TYR A 37 -2.87 -18.76 -20.25
CA TYR A 37 -2.22 -19.06 -21.53
C TYR A 37 -1.92 -17.78 -22.33
N VAL A 38 -2.88 -16.86 -22.42
CA VAL A 38 -2.74 -15.59 -23.14
C VAL A 38 -1.72 -14.68 -22.46
N ALA A 39 -1.75 -14.56 -21.13
CA ALA A 39 -0.76 -13.80 -20.36
C ALA A 39 0.66 -14.32 -20.62
N GLY A 40 0.85 -15.65 -20.58
CA GLY A 40 2.13 -16.29 -20.90
C GLY A 40 2.57 -16.05 -22.35
N LYS A 41 1.65 -16.08 -23.31
CA LYS A 41 1.95 -15.85 -24.73
C LYS A 41 2.33 -14.39 -25.02
N LEU A 42 1.68 -13.44 -24.35
CA LEU A 42 1.92 -12.01 -24.50
C LEU A 42 3.06 -11.48 -23.61
N LYS A 43 3.69 -12.36 -22.81
CA LYS A 43 4.71 -11.98 -21.81
C LYS A 43 4.22 -10.91 -20.82
N ILE A 44 2.90 -10.87 -20.61
CA ILE A 44 2.28 -10.05 -19.58
C ILE A 44 2.36 -10.90 -18.32
N ALA A 45 3.06 -10.42 -17.28
CA ALA A 45 3.11 -11.14 -16.02
C ALA A 45 1.66 -11.41 -15.57
N PRO A 46 1.24 -12.68 -15.37
CA PRO A 46 -0.11 -12.93 -14.91
C PRO A 46 -0.28 -12.23 -13.57
N ALA A 47 -1.30 -11.38 -13.46
CA ALA A 47 -1.80 -10.98 -12.16
C ALA A 47 -2.20 -12.29 -11.47
N THR A 48 -1.43 -12.70 -10.46
CA THR A 48 -1.67 -13.92 -9.70
C THR A 48 -3.04 -13.78 -9.05
N PHE A 49 -4.07 -14.35 -9.66
CA PHE A 49 -5.31 -14.65 -8.97
C PHE A 49 -4.99 -15.84 -8.06
N GLU A 50 -4.66 -15.55 -6.80
CA GLU A 50 -4.47 -16.58 -5.77
C GLU A 50 -5.80 -17.35 -5.61
N THR A 51 -5.81 -18.60 -6.09
CA THR A 51 -6.95 -19.50 -5.92
C THR A 51 -7.12 -19.81 -4.43
N GLN A 52 -8.36 -19.68 -3.93
CA GLN A 52 -8.75 -19.90 -2.53
C GLN A 52 -8.30 -21.24 -1.91
N GLN A 53 -7.91 -22.23 -2.71
CA GLN A 53 -7.39 -23.51 -2.23
C GLN A 53 -5.97 -23.42 -1.64
N ASP A 54 -5.11 -22.53 -2.11
CA ASP A 54 -3.73 -22.38 -1.58
C ASP A 54 -3.73 -21.74 -0.17
N LEU A 55 -4.80 -21.02 0.17
CA LEU A 55 -5.01 -20.42 1.48
C LEU A 55 -5.36 -21.43 2.58
N VAL A 56 -5.96 -22.59 2.23
CA VAL A 56 -6.39 -23.59 3.22
C VAL A 56 -5.22 -24.48 3.65
N GLU A 57 -4.28 -24.77 2.75
CA GLU A 57 -3.13 -25.61 3.09
C GLU A 57 -2.09 -24.87 3.94
N ARG A 58 -1.91 -23.56 3.72
CA ARG A 58 -1.10 -22.69 4.60
C ARG A 58 -1.73 -22.43 5.97
N GLN A 59 -3.04 -22.62 6.14
CA GLN A 59 -3.70 -22.51 7.45
C GLN A 59 -3.43 -23.73 8.34
N ARG A 60 -3.23 -24.92 7.77
CA ARG A 60 -3.01 -26.16 8.54
C ARG A 60 -1.61 -26.28 9.17
N GLU A 61 -0.58 -25.71 8.55
CA GLU A 61 0.78 -25.75 9.13
C GLU A 61 0.96 -24.78 10.32
N VAL A 62 0.05 -23.81 10.50
CA VAL A 62 0.13 -22.82 11.60
C VAL A 62 -0.68 -23.24 12.84
N GLU A 63 -1.57 -24.24 12.72
CA GLU A 63 -2.46 -24.67 13.82
C GLU A 63 -1.78 -25.49 14.93
N LEU A 64 -0.56 -26.01 14.74
CA LEU A 64 0.09 -26.85 15.76
C LEU A 64 0.80 -26.06 16.87
N ASP A 65 1.06 -24.76 16.68
CA ASP A 65 1.79 -23.91 17.64
C ASP A 65 0.87 -23.02 18.50
N SER A 66 -0.45 -23.08 18.27
CA SER A 66 -1.43 -22.16 18.89
C SER A 66 -2.08 -22.67 20.17
N ARG A 67 -1.67 -23.82 20.73
CA ARG A 67 -2.33 -24.43 21.91
C ARG A 67 -1.85 -23.93 23.28
N THR A 68 -0.91 -23.00 23.36
CA THR A 68 -0.27 -22.68 24.66
C THR A 68 -0.57 -21.28 25.19
N ASN A 69 -1.47 -20.50 24.60
CA ASN A 69 -1.67 -19.12 25.07
C ASN A 69 -3.12 -18.61 25.15
N GLU A 70 -4.07 -19.51 25.40
CA GLU A 70 -5.45 -19.15 25.74
C GLU A 70 -5.64 -18.93 27.25
N ILE A 71 -4.92 -17.98 27.86
CA ILE A 71 -5.37 -17.35 29.12
C ILE A 71 -4.91 -15.90 29.13
N ALA A 72 -5.73 -14.98 28.59
CA ALA A 72 -6.12 -13.75 29.28
C ALA A 72 -6.96 -12.81 28.40
N SER A 73 -8.17 -12.56 28.90
CA SER A 73 -8.95 -11.34 28.80
C SER A 73 -9.54 -10.93 27.45
N GLY A 74 -10.84 -11.21 27.36
CA GLY A 74 -11.77 -10.51 26.51
C GLY A 74 -11.94 -9.04 26.90
N GLY A 75 -12.09 -8.23 25.86
CA GLY A 75 -12.51 -6.84 25.90
C GLY A 75 -13.12 -6.53 24.54
N ARG A 76 -14.39 -6.89 24.37
CA ARG A 76 -15.19 -6.56 23.19
C ARG A 76 -15.59 -5.10 23.30
N GLU A 77 -14.68 -4.19 22.95
CA GLU A 77 -15.01 -2.79 22.70
C GLU A 77 -15.22 -2.57 21.20
N GLN A 78 -16.25 -1.79 20.89
CA GLN A 78 -16.74 -1.50 19.54
C GLN A 78 -15.66 -0.76 18.72
N GLU A 79 -14.89 -1.48 17.90
CA GLU A 79 -13.90 -0.92 16.95
C GLU A 79 -14.45 -0.82 15.52
N GLY A 80 -15.71 -0.39 15.37
CA GLY A 80 -16.40 -0.37 14.07
C GLY A 80 -16.25 0.90 13.23
N GLU A 81 -15.92 2.05 13.83
CA GLU A 81 -16.22 3.36 13.20
C GLU A 81 -15.02 4.18 12.68
N GLY A 82 -13.81 3.61 12.58
CA GLY A 82 -12.64 4.40 12.15
C GLY A 82 -11.52 3.59 11.50
N LEU A 83 -11.85 2.43 10.94
CA LEU A 83 -10.89 1.52 10.29
C LEU A 83 -11.26 1.25 8.83
N GLU A 84 -12.18 2.04 8.27
CA GLU A 84 -12.56 2.02 6.86
C GLU A 84 -11.41 2.64 6.05
N GLY A 85 -10.88 1.91 5.07
CA GLY A 85 -9.69 2.30 4.30
C GLY A 85 -8.33 1.80 4.81
N ILE A 86 -8.27 1.17 6.00
CA ILE A 86 -7.02 0.55 6.49
C ILE A 86 -6.94 -0.92 6.05
N SER A 87 -5.82 -1.29 5.43
CA SER A 87 -5.50 -2.66 5.03
C SER A 87 -5.51 -3.64 6.22
N PRO A 88 -6.00 -4.88 6.06
CA PRO A 88 -5.99 -5.89 7.13
C PRO A 88 -4.59 -6.21 7.65
N VAL A 89 -3.57 -6.08 6.80
CA VAL A 89 -2.15 -6.26 7.20
C VAL A 89 -1.74 -5.14 8.16
N ALA A 90 -2.16 -3.91 7.86
CA ALA A 90 -1.86 -2.75 8.68
C ALA A 90 -2.61 -2.79 10.03
N LYS A 91 -3.84 -3.32 10.07
CA LYS A 91 -4.57 -3.56 11.34
C LYS A 91 -3.82 -4.51 12.27
N LYS A 92 -3.24 -5.59 11.73
CA LYS A 92 -2.38 -6.51 12.51
C LYS A 92 -1.11 -5.82 13.00
N TRP A 93 -0.49 -4.99 12.16
CA TRP A 93 0.67 -4.19 12.56
C TRP A 93 0.34 -3.17 13.66
N MET A 94 -0.81 -2.51 13.58
CA MET A 94 -1.30 -1.59 14.62
C MET A 94 -1.48 -2.31 15.95
N ALA A 95 -2.18 -3.45 15.94
CA ALA A 95 -2.39 -4.27 17.13
C ALA A 95 -1.07 -4.73 17.76
N ARG A 96 -0.09 -5.15 16.93
CA ARG A 96 1.24 -5.56 17.39
C ARG A 96 2.01 -4.43 18.07
N ASN A 97 1.81 -3.19 17.63
CA ASN A 97 2.53 -2.02 18.12
C ASN A 97 1.76 -1.19 19.15
N GLY A 98 0.55 -1.61 19.52
CA GLY A 98 -0.31 -0.90 20.47
C GLY A 98 -0.83 0.45 19.95
N LEU A 99 -0.88 0.65 18.63
CA LEU A 99 -1.31 1.91 18.02
C LEU A 99 -2.84 1.92 17.84
N LYS A 100 -3.50 2.94 18.39
CA LYS A 100 -4.96 3.13 18.24
C LYS A 100 -5.28 3.94 16.99
N SER A 101 -6.41 3.64 16.33
CA SER A 101 -6.86 4.41 15.15
C SER A 101 -6.98 5.92 15.40
N LYS A 102 -7.44 6.32 16.60
CA LYS A 102 -7.53 7.74 17.01
C LYS A 102 -6.17 8.46 17.02
N GLN A 103 -5.09 7.76 17.37
CA GLN A 103 -3.75 8.33 17.37
C GLN A 103 -3.26 8.52 15.93
N LEU A 104 -3.45 7.51 15.09
CA LEU A 104 -3.11 7.59 13.67
C LEU A 104 -3.91 8.67 12.93
N SER A 105 -5.17 8.89 13.29
CA SER A 105 -6.03 9.93 12.69
C SER A 105 -5.49 11.36 12.90
N THR A 106 -4.57 11.55 13.85
CA THR A 106 -3.91 12.86 14.09
C THR A 106 -2.77 13.10 13.10
N VAL A 107 -2.15 12.02 12.62
CA VAL A 107 -0.97 12.05 11.74
C VAL A 107 -1.36 11.78 10.29
N PHE A 108 -2.37 10.94 10.08
CA PHE A 108 -2.82 10.46 8.79
C PHE A 108 -4.31 10.72 8.60
N SER A 109 -4.69 11.19 7.42
CA SER A 109 -6.09 11.19 7.00
C SER A 109 -6.44 9.80 6.49
N LEU A 110 -7.23 9.07 7.28
CA LEU A 110 -7.70 7.74 6.95
C LEU A 110 -8.86 7.86 5.95
N GLY A 111 -8.55 7.86 4.66
CA GLY A 111 -9.52 7.87 3.55
C GLY A 111 -9.77 6.47 2.97
N VAL A 112 -10.86 6.33 2.21
CA VAL A 112 -11.25 5.06 1.55
C VAL A 112 -10.33 4.71 0.37
N ASP A 113 -9.77 5.72 -0.31
CA ASP A 113 -8.99 5.54 -1.55
C ASP A 113 -7.47 5.68 -1.31
N GLU A 114 -7.04 6.75 -0.65
CA GLU A 114 -5.66 6.94 -0.23
C GLU A 114 -5.57 7.47 1.21
N ILE A 115 -4.54 7.01 1.92
CA ILE A 115 -4.17 7.54 3.23
C ILE A 115 -3.07 8.56 3.03
N ASP A 116 -3.36 9.80 3.39
CA ASP A 116 -2.43 10.92 3.26
C ASP A 116 -1.86 11.38 4.59
N LEU A 117 -0.65 11.92 4.52
CA LEU A 117 0.05 12.47 5.67
C LEU A 117 -0.45 13.89 5.95
N VAL A 118 -1.14 14.08 7.07
CA VAL A 118 -1.75 15.36 7.50
C VAL A 118 -1.12 15.89 8.80
N ALA A 119 0.05 15.35 9.18
CA ALA A 119 0.77 15.82 10.35
C ALA A 119 1.03 17.33 10.29
N LYS A 120 0.76 18.08 11.37
CA LYS A 120 1.00 19.54 11.41
C LYS A 120 2.46 19.91 11.20
N GLU A 121 3.37 19.06 11.69
CA GLU A 121 4.81 19.24 11.55
C GLU A 121 5.49 17.87 11.48
N VAL A 122 6.56 17.78 10.67
CA VAL A 122 7.37 16.57 10.52
C VAL A 122 8.61 16.70 11.40
N PRO A 123 8.95 15.68 12.22
CA PRO A 123 10.10 15.75 13.10
C PRO A 123 11.41 15.88 12.32
N GLY A 124 12.27 16.79 12.76
CA GLY A 124 13.62 16.97 12.22
C GLY A 124 14.08 18.44 12.28
N LYS A 125 15.27 18.70 12.82
CA LYS A 125 15.81 20.06 12.90
C LYS A 125 16.43 20.48 11.58
N LYS A 126 17.09 19.53 10.91
CA LYS A 126 17.77 19.75 9.62
C LYS A 126 16.89 19.32 8.45
N LEU A 127 17.15 19.89 7.28
CA LEU A 127 16.43 19.56 6.04
C LEU A 127 16.52 18.06 5.72
N LYS A 128 17.71 17.47 5.91
CA LYS A 128 17.97 16.04 5.76
C LYS A 128 17.08 15.17 6.67
N GLU A 129 16.97 15.52 7.95
CA GLU A 129 16.17 14.78 8.94
C GLU A 129 14.68 14.88 8.62
N ARG A 130 14.20 16.09 8.27
CA ARG A 130 12.82 16.28 7.85
C ARG A 130 12.49 15.46 6.60
N MET A 131 13.38 15.44 5.63
CA MET A 131 13.17 14.63 4.43
C MET A 131 13.12 13.14 4.77
N HIS A 132 14.03 12.64 5.61
CA HIS A 132 14.00 11.25 6.09
C HIS A 132 12.68 10.90 6.80
N SER A 133 12.20 11.77 7.68
CA SER A 133 10.90 11.61 8.34
C SER A 133 9.74 11.61 7.35
N VAL A 134 9.73 12.48 6.33
CA VAL A 134 8.69 12.46 5.29
C VAL A 134 8.68 11.12 4.54
N PHE A 135 9.85 10.59 4.20
CA PHE A 135 9.97 9.28 3.54
C PHE A 135 9.36 8.15 4.38
N LEU A 136 9.69 8.12 5.67
CA LEU A 136 9.17 7.12 6.60
C LEU A 136 7.65 7.26 6.79
N LEU A 137 7.16 8.48 7.00
CA LEU A 137 5.74 8.73 7.22
C LEU A 137 4.90 8.45 5.97
N LYS A 138 5.34 8.88 4.78
CA LYS A 138 4.61 8.58 3.53
C LYS A 138 4.61 7.08 3.22
N GLY A 139 5.70 6.37 3.53
CA GLY A 139 5.74 4.91 3.41
C GLY A 139 4.78 4.19 4.37
N ILE A 140 4.63 4.68 5.61
CA ILE A 140 3.60 4.17 6.52
C ILE A 140 2.19 4.51 6.04
N ALA A 141 1.96 5.70 5.49
CA ALA A 141 0.67 6.07 4.91
C ALA A 141 0.27 5.09 3.79
N ALA A 142 1.19 4.80 2.86
CA ALA A 142 0.98 3.81 1.80
C ALA A 142 0.77 2.39 2.37
N TYR A 143 1.50 2.02 3.41
CA TYR A 143 1.35 0.74 4.10
C TYR A 143 -0.02 0.60 4.79
N LEU A 144 -0.52 1.67 5.40
CA LEU A 144 -1.83 1.69 6.05
C LEU A 144 -2.93 1.45 5.01
N GLY A 145 -2.85 2.05 3.82
CA GLY A 145 -3.90 1.92 2.80
C GLY A 145 -3.80 0.60 2.03
N THR A 146 -2.62 0.28 1.51
CA THR A 146 -2.43 -0.84 0.57
C THR A 146 -1.91 -2.12 1.22
N GLY A 147 -1.34 -2.04 2.43
CA GLY A 147 -0.59 -3.13 3.06
C GLY A 147 0.85 -3.26 2.56
N VAL A 148 1.27 -2.43 1.59
CA VAL A 148 2.64 -2.39 1.06
C VAL A 148 3.19 -0.97 1.23
N ALA A 149 4.37 -0.84 1.82
CA ALA A 149 4.99 0.45 2.10
C ALA A 149 5.67 1.06 0.85
N ARG A 150 4.96 1.13 -0.28
CA ARG A 150 5.47 1.59 -1.58
C ARG A 150 4.76 2.87 -2.04
N PHE A 151 5.53 3.83 -2.55
CA PHE A 151 5.02 5.11 -3.04
C PHE A 151 5.85 5.63 -4.21
N THR A 152 5.27 6.50 -5.04
CA THR A 152 5.93 7.05 -6.22
C THR A 152 6.82 8.24 -5.87
N HIS A 153 7.72 8.60 -6.79
CA HIS A 153 8.54 9.80 -6.62
C HIS A 153 7.70 11.09 -6.61
N GLU A 154 6.59 11.12 -7.35
CA GLU A 154 5.69 12.28 -7.40
C GLU A 154 5.02 12.51 -6.05
N GLN A 155 4.44 11.45 -5.47
CA GLN A 155 3.82 11.48 -4.13
C GLN A 155 4.83 11.91 -3.05
N MET A 156 6.07 11.44 -3.14
CA MET A 156 7.13 11.83 -2.21
C MET A 156 7.51 13.31 -2.38
N LYS A 157 7.66 13.77 -3.63
CA LYS A 157 8.03 15.15 -3.93
C LYS A 157 6.96 16.12 -3.47
N GLU A 158 5.69 15.80 -3.71
CA GLU A 158 4.55 16.58 -3.23
C GLU A 158 4.55 16.71 -1.70
N ALA A 159 4.69 15.59 -0.99
CA ALA A 159 4.80 15.60 0.48
C ALA A 159 6.01 16.42 0.96
N CYS A 160 7.18 16.25 0.33
CA CYS A 160 8.37 17.02 0.70
C CYS A 160 8.22 18.53 0.45
N LEU A 161 7.50 18.93 -0.61
CA LEU A 161 7.20 20.33 -0.89
C LEU A 161 6.23 20.90 0.15
N HIS A 162 5.19 20.15 0.50
CA HIS A 162 4.23 20.53 1.53
C HIS A 162 4.92 20.82 2.88
N TYR A 163 5.87 19.97 3.27
CA TYR A 163 6.59 20.09 4.55
C TYR A 163 7.90 20.90 4.47
N LYS A 164 8.17 21.60 3.35
CA LYS A 164 9.42 22.37 3.11
C LYS A 164 10.68 21.54 3.42
N ALA A 165 10.64 20.25 3.08
CA ALA A 165 11.69 19.26 3.33
C ALA A 165 12.41 18.83 2.05
N PHE A 166 12.06 19.39 0.89
CA PHE A 166 12.65 19.04 -0.40
C PHE A 166 13.95 19.80 -0.66
N ASP A 167 15.05 19.06 -0.85
CA ASP A 167 16.33 19.59 -1.33
C ASP A 167 16.66 18.94 -2.68
N SER A 168 16.48 19.66 -3.80
CA SER A 168 16.80 19.12 -5.12
C SER A 168 18.28 18.88 -5.35
N THR A 169 19.15 19.66 -4.68
CA THR A 169 20.59 19.65 -4.91
C THR A 169 21.26 18.51 -4.15
N ASN A 170 20.82 18.26 -2.91
CA ASN A 170 21.38 17.21 -2.06
C ASN A 170 20.51 15.95 -1.97
N PHE A 171 19.43 15.85 -2.75
CA PHE A 171 18.47 14.74 -2.69
C PHE A 171 19.16 13.38 -2.73
N SER A 172 20.00 13.13 -3.74
CA SER A 172 20.68 11.83 -3.93
C SER A 172 21.66 11.50 -2.80
N LEU A 173 22.35 12.52 -2.26
CA LEU A 173 23.28 12.37 -1.13
C LEU A 173 22.52 11.99 0.14
N TYR A 174 21.41 12.68 0.41
CA TYR A 174 20.57 12.39 1.56
C TYR A 174 19.91 11.03 1.40
N PHE A 175 19.35 10.70 0.23
CA PHE A 175 18.76 9.40 -0.06
C PHE A 175 19.72 8.25 0.21
N LYS A 176 20.97 8.36 -0.26
CA LYS A 176 22.00 7.36 0.00
C LYS A 176 22.29 7.14 1.48
N SER A 177 22.09 8.15 2.31
CA SER A 177 22.34 8.04 3.75
C SER A 177 21.27 7.27 4.53
N PHE A 178 20.08 7.08 3.96
CA PHE A 178 19.00 6.28 4.55
C PHE A 178 18.58 5.10 3.65
N SER A 179 19.48 4.64 2.77
CA SER A 179 19.26 3.49 1.89
C SER A 179 19.07 2.16 2.63
N SER A 180 19.41 2.10 3.92
CA SER A 180 19.13 0.95 4.80
C SER A 180 17.65 0.83 5.16
N GLU A 181 16.91 1.93 5.08
CA GLU A 181 15.51 2.05 5.52
C GLU A 181 14.56 2.23 4.35
N VAL A 182 15.02 2.84 3.27
CA VAL A 182 14.27 3.06 2.03
C VAL A 182 15.04 2.46 0.87
N SER A 183 14.38 1.60 0.10
CA SER A 183 14.90 1.07 -1.16
C SER A 183 14.09 1.63 -2.33
N GLY A 184 14.67 1.59 -3.53
CA GLY A 184 13.98 1.99 -4.76
C GLY A 184 14.70 3.06 -5.55
N SER A 185 14.04 3.54 -6.60
CA SER A 185 14.57 4.52 -7.55
C SER A 185 13.47 5.45 -8.03
N LYS A 186 13.85 6.52 -8.73
CA LYS A 186 12.87 7.48 -9.28
C LYS A 186 11.87 6.80 -10.22
N ASP A 187 12.32 5.87 -11.06
CA ASP A 187 11.50 5.13 -12.02
C ASP A 187 10.68 4.00 -11.37
N ALA A 188 11.26 3.27 -10.41
CA ALA A 188 10.56 2.15 -9.78
C ALA A 188 9.65 2.58 -8.62
N GLY A 189 9.76 3.82 -8.15
CA GLY A 189 9.21 4.26 -6.87
C GLY A 189 10.07 3.81 -5.69
N TYR A 190 9.64 4.21 -4.49
CA TYR A 190 10.33 3.94 -3.24
C TYR A 190 9.53 2.95 -2.40
N THR A 191 10.22 2.12 -1.64
CA THR A 191 9.63 1.15 -0.72
C THR A 191 10.37 1.19 0.62
N LEU A 192 9.65 1.13 1.72
CA LEU A 192 10.28 0.97 3.03
C LEU A 192 10.72 -0.48 3.25
N THR A 193 11.94 -0.65 3.75
CA THR A 193 12.42 -1.95 4.23
C THR A 193 11.79 -2.26 5.59
N ALA A 194 11.90 -3.50 6.06
CA ALA A 194 11.43 -3.87 7.41
C ALA A 194 12.04 -2.97 8.51
N ARG A 195 13.30 -2.56 8.35
CA ARG A 195 13.97 -1.62 9.25
C ARG A 195 13.37 -0.21 9.17
N GLY A 196 13.05 0.25 7.96
CA GLY A 196 12.34 1.52 7.75
C GLY A 196 10.96 1.52 8.41
N ILE A 197 10.21 0.43 8.30
CA ILE A 197 8.89 0.29 8.94
C ILE A 197 9.04 0.35 10.47
N ALA A 198 10.01 -0.35 11.05
CA ALA A 198 10.25 -0.31 12.50
C ALA A 198 10.60 1.11 12.98
N ASN A 199 11.54 1.79 12.30
CA ASN A 199 11.92 3.16 12.65
C ASN A 199 10.76 4.15 12.48
N ALA A 200 9.98 4.01 11.42
CA ALA A 200 8.80 4.82 11.19
C ALA A 200 7.74 4.61 12.29
N THR A 201 7.60 3.38 12.79
CA THR A 201 6.70 3.04 13.89
C THR A 201 7.09 3.79 15.16
N GLU A 202 8.37 3.77 15.52
CA GLU A 202 8.89 4.50 16.69
C GLU A 202 8.71 6.02 16.54
N MET A 203 8.86 6.53 15.33
CA MET A 203 8.58 7.94 15.02
C MET A 203 7.10 8.29 15.23
N VAL A 204 6.17 7.47 14.71
CA VAL A 204 4.73 7.67 14.89
C VAL A 204 4.36 7.65 16.38
N LYS A 205 4.95 6.74 17.18
CA LYS A 205 4.76 6.70 18.64
C LYS A 205 5.26 7.95 19.37
N THR A 206 6.26 8.65 18.82
CA THR A 206 6.80 9.88 19.42
C THR A 206 5.92 11.08 19.12
N ILE A 207 5.21 11.06 17.99
CA ILE A 207 4.31 12.13 17.54
C ILE A 207 2.92 11.99 18.18
N CYS A 208 2.47 10.76 18.42
CA CYS A 208 1.17 10.42 19.02
C CYS A 208 1.19 10.41 20.56
#